data_AF-A0AAF0TUY6-F1
#
_entry.id   AF-A0AAF0TUY6-F1
#
_cell.length_a   1.000
_cell.length_b   1.000
_cell.length_c   1.000
_cell.angle_alpha   90.00
_cell.angle_beta   90.00
_cell.angle_gamma   90.00
#
_symmetry.space_group_name_H-M   'P 1'
#
loop_
_entity.id
_entity.type
_entity.pdbx_description
1 polymer ?
#
loop_
_entity_poly.entity_id
_entity_poly.type
_entity_poly.pdbx_seq_one_letter_code
_entity_poly.pdbx_strand_id
1 'polypeptide(L)'
;MGSLDDSIAVHNLNKKIVMGDDGYVLEDVPHLSDYIPSLPTYPNPLKNNPSYSIVNQYFVDEDDTVAQNIIVRKNSPTGIHFRRADPCQNVYFSWTMLTHVSNMWRSIEVYIFGGDGTQKGASVLFEEITRCSLNVVVVGIPKTIDNDIPIIDKSFGFDSAVEEAQRAAHVEVMSFENGIGVVKLMGRDSGFIAMYASLASRDVDCCLIP
;
A
#
# COMPACT_ATOMS: atom_id res chain seq x y z
N MET A 1 -22.58 22.46 -23.97
CA MET A 1 -22.78 21.49 -22.88
C MET A 1 -21.39 21.24 -22.33
N GLY A 2 -21.08 21.87 -21.19
CA GLY A 2 -19.72 22.17 -20.76
C GLY A 2 -18.90 20.92 -20.44
N SER A 3 -17.64 20.96 -20.87
CA SER A 3 -16.54 20.18 -20.34
C SER A 3 -16.48 20.38 -18.83
N LEU A 4 -16.86 19.35 -18.07
CA LEU A 4 -16.52 19.26 -16.66
C LEU A 4 -15.03 18.94 -16.62
N ASP A 5 -14.26 19.94 -16.22
CA ASP A 5 -12.87 19.79 -15.79
C ASP A 5 -12.77 18.65 -14.76
N ASP A 6 -12.18 17.53 -15.16
CA ASP A 6 -11.73 16.44 -14.28
C ASP A 6 -10.58 16.88 -13.34
N SER A 7 -10.31 18.18 -13.25
CA SER A 7 -9.26 18.80 -12.42
C SER A 7 -9.77 19.46 -11.14
N ILE A 8 -11.01 19.20 -10.71
CA ILE A 8 -11.56 19.79 -9.48
C ILE A 8 -11.87 18.69 -8.45
N ALA A 9 -11.12 18.77 -7.34
CA ALA A 9 -11.27 18.03 -6.08
C ALA A 9 -10.56 16.67 -5.95
N VAL A 10 -9.26 16.62 -6.23
CA VAL A 10 -8.34 15.97 -5.28
C VAL A 10 -7.80 17.08 -4.38
N HIS A 11 -8.68 17.64 -3.56
CA HIS A 11 -8.32 18.72 -2.65
C HIS A 11 -7.43 18.13 -1.55
N ASN A 12 -6.13 18.44 -1.62
CA ASN A 12 -5.16 18.43 -0.53
C ASN A 12 -5.65 17.77 0.78
N LEU A 13 -5.52 16.45 0.88
CA LEU A 13 -4.95 15.90 2.12
C LEU A 13 -3.57 16.56 2.18
N ASN A 14 -3.42 17.60 3.00
CA ASN A 14 -2.15 18.28 3.18
C ASN A 14 -1.10 17.21 3.47
N LYS A 15 -0.27 16.89 2.48
CA LYS A 15 0.84 15.97 2.66
C LYS A 15 1.63 16.49 3.84
N LYS A 16 1.79 15.67 4.87
CA LYS A 16 2.48 16.06 6.08
C LYS A 16 3.98 15.99 5.78
N ILE A 17 4.49 17.05 5.18
CA ILE A 17 5.89 17.13 4.76
C ILE A 17 6.70 17.74 5.91
N VAL A 18 7.69 17.00 6.40
CA VAL A 18 8.66 17.49 7.37
C VAL A 18 10.00 17.64 6.67
N MET A 19 10.54 18.86 6.66
CA MET A 19 11.84 19.15 6.07
C MET A 19 12.92 19.04 7.15
N GLY A 20 14.00 18.35 6.83
CA GLY A 20 15.20 18.25 7.67
C GLY A 20 16.43 18.83 6.99
N ASP A 21 17.57 18.67 7.64
CA ASP A 21 18.86 19.12 7.13
C ASP A 21 19.27 18.36 5.85
N ASP A 22 20.19 18.95 5.07
CA ASP A 22 20.74 18.38 3.82
C ASP A 22 19.68 17.95 2.79
N GLY A 23 18.52 18.62 2.80
CA GLY A 23 17.43 18.35 1.88
C GLY A 23 16.74 16.99 2.14
N TYR A 24 16.76 16.54 3.39
CA TYR A 24 15.89 15.49 3.89
C TYR A 24 14.43 15.95 3.83
N VAL A 25 13.57 15.10 3.27
CA VAL A 25 12.13 15.35 3.18
C VAL A 25 11.39 14.11 3.66
N LEU A 26 10.72 14.18 4.80
CA LEU A 26 9.82 13.14 5.25
C LEU A 26 8.42 13.43 4.70
N GLU A 27 7.95 12.58 3.80
CA GLU A 27 6.55 12.55 3.38
C GLU A 27 5.78 11.65 4.36
N ASP A 28 5.25 12.27 5.40
CA ASP A 28 4.56 11.57 6.49
C ASP A 28 3.10 11.27 6.12
N VAL A 29 2.58 10.18 6.67
CA VAL A 29 1.18 9.78 6.50
C VAL A 29 0.31 10.46 7.56
N PRO A 30 -0.90 10.90 7.22
CA PRO A 30 -1.84 11.38 8.21
C PRO A 30 -2.14 10.31 9.26
N HIS A 31 -2.05 10.66 10.53
CA HIS A 31 -2.37 9.77 11.64
C HIS A 31 -3.80 9.98 12.11
N LEU A 32 -4.37 8.96 12.78
CA LEU A 32 -5.71 9.05 13.34
C LEU A 32 -5.85 10.20 14.36
N SER A 33 -4.77 10.49 15.09
CA SER A 33 -4.66 11.63 16.02
C SER A 33 -4.83 12.99 15.35
N ASP A 34 -4.57 13.09 14.03
CA ASP A 34 -4.70 14.34 13.28
C ASP A 34 -6.18 14.69 13.03
N TYR A 35 -7.07 13.69 13.09
CA TYR A 35 -8.52 13.85 12.82
C TYR A 35 -9.38 13.79 14.08
N ILE A 36 -8.93 13.07 15.12
CA ILE A 36 -9.67 12.89 16.37
C ILE A 36 -8.87 13.52 17.52
N PRO A 37 -9.21 14.75 17.93
CA PRO A 37 -8.58 15.40 19.07
C PRO A 37 -8.76 14.56 20.34
N SER A 38 -7.73 14.49 21.19
CA SER A 38 -7.76 13.78 22.49
C SER A 38 -8.08 12.28 22.40
N LEU A 39 -7.65 11.63 21.33
CA LEU A 39 -7.75 10.18 21.15
C LEU A 39 -7.01 9.44 22.29
N PRO A 40 -7.69 8.58 23.07
CA PRO A 40 -7.04 7.85 24.15
C PRO A 40 -6.02 6.85 23.61
N THR A 41 -4.90 6.72 24.30
CA THR A 41 -3.85 5.75 23.99
C THR A 41 -3.75 4.70 25.10
N TYR A 42 -3.57 3.45 24.69
CA TYR A 42 -3.40 2.30 25.57
C TYR A 42 -2.05 1.63 25.30
N PRO A 43 -1.39 1.02 26.30
CA PRO A 43 -0.16 0.27 26.06
C PRO A 43 -0.43 -0.90 25.12
N ASN A 44 0.43 -1.09 24.12
CA ASN A 44 0.30 -2.21 23.19
C ASN A 44 0.41 -3.56 23.95
N PRO A 45 -0.56 -4.47 23.85
CA PRO A 45 -0.53 -5.78 24.53
C PRO A 45 0.71 -6.62 24.20
N LEU A 46 1.34 -6.40 23.03
CA LEU A 46 2.56 -7.08 22.62
C LEU A 46 3.73 -6.82 23.58
N LYS A 47 3.71 -5.72 24.34
CA LYS A 47 4.73 -5.41 25.37
C LYS A 47 4.86 -6.52 26.42
N ASN A 48 3.75 -7.19 26.73
CA ASN A 48 3.69 -8.23 27.75
C ASN A 48 3.75 -9.64 27.16
N ASN A 49 3.94 -9.78 25.84
CA ASN A 49 3.99 -11.07 25.18
C ASN A 49 5.41 -11.67 25.26
N PRO A 50 5.60 -12.85 25.87
CA PRO A 50 6.92 -13.47 26.04
C PRO A 50 7.69 -13.69 24.74
N SER A 51 7.00 -13.87 23.62
CA SER A 51 7.61 -14.06 22.29
C SER A 51 8.21 -12.76 21.74
N TYR A 52 7.73 -11.61 22.19
CA TYR A 52 8.11 -10.29 21.68
C TYR A 52 8.89 -9.44 22.70
N SER A 53 8.82 -9.78 24.00
CA SER A 53 9.47 -9.02 25.07
C SER A 53 10.99 -9.23 25.18
N ILE A 54 11.59 -10.13 24.38
CA ILE A 54 13.02 -10.48 24.46
C ILE A 54 13.90 -9.47 23.69
N VAL A 55 13.35 -8.73 22.73
CA VAL A 55 14.10 -7.81 21.87
C VAL A 55 13.78 -6.37 22.24
N ASN A 56 14.78 -5.58 22.65
CA ASN A 56 14.61 -4.20 23.12
C ASN A 56 14.16 -3.20 22.02
N GLN A 57 14.16 -3.58 20.75
CA GLN A 57 13.76 -2.76 19.59
C GLN A 57 12.62 -3.40 18.79
N TYR A 58 11.54 -3.80 19.46
CA TYR A 58 10.38 -4.41 18.78
C TYR A 58 9.39 -3.38 18.21
N PHE A 59 9.28 -2.20 18.85
CA PHE A 59 8.34 -1.18 18.45
C PHE A 59 9.04 -0.11 17.62
N VAL A 60 8.31 0.43 16.64
CA VAL A 60 8.78 1.53 15.79
C VAL A 60 9.02 2.79 16.60
N ASP A 61 10.11 3.47 16.31
CA ASP A 61 10.40 4.82 16.79
C ASP A 61 9.84 5.86 15.81
N GLU A 62 9.62 7.09 16.27
CA GLU A 62 9.16 8.16 15.38
C GLU A 62 10.23 8.55 14.34
N ASP A 63 11.51 8.30 14.66
CA ASP A 63 12.64 8.56 13.78
C ASP A 63 12.90 7.41 12.77
N ASP A 64 12.18 6.30 12.85
CA ASP A 64 12.34 5.16 11.93
C ASP A 64 11.76 5.46 10.55
N THR A 65 12.64 5.91 9.65
CA THR A 65 12.29 6.30 8.28
C THR A 65 13.06 5.50 7.23
N VAL A 66 12.42 5.30 6.08
CA VAL A 66 12.94 4.54 4.93
C VAL A 66 13.09 5.49 3.75
N ALA A 67 14.29 5.56 3.18
CA ALA A 67 14.55 6.39 2.00
C ALA A 67 13.83 5.84 0.76
N GLN A 68 13.19 6.71 -0.02
CA GLN A 68 12.62 6.35 -1.32
C GLN A 68 13.70 5.87 -2.30
N ASN A 69 14.85 6.53 -2.29
CA ASN A 69 15.98 6.21 -3.14
C ASN A 69 17.21 5.95 -2.26
N ILE A 70 17.76 4.73 -2.36
CA ILE A 70 18.99 4.36 -1.64
C ILE A 70 20.25 4.86 -2.35
N ILE A 71 20.14 5.31 -3.60
CA ILE A 71 21.26 5.85 -4.38
C ILE A 71 21.14 7.36 -4.45
N VAL A 72 22.04 8.05 -3.75
CA VAL A 72 22.16 9.53 -3.76
C VAL A 72 23.53 9.96 -4.26
N ARG A 73 23.61 11.11 -4.94
CA ARG A 73 24.90 11.69 -5.35
C ARG A 73 25.52 12.37 -4.14
N LYS A 74 26.85 12.34 -4.03
CA LYS A 74 27.61 12.85 -2.86
C LYS A 74 27.25 14.28 -2.43
N ASN A 75 26.85 15.14 -3.36
CA ASN A 75 26.49 16.54 -3.11
C ASN A 75 25.03 16.85 -3.48
N SER A 76 24.17 15.84 -3.59
CA SER A 76 22.73 16.05 -3.82
C SER A 76 21.96 15.99 -2.51
N PRO A 77 20.77 16.63 -2.45
CA PRO A 77 19.82 16.43 -1.36
C PRO A 77 19.57 14.95 -1.06
N THR A 78 19.37 14.61 0.21
CA THR A 78 19.06 13.24 0.66
C THR A 78 17.73 12.74 0.10
N GLY A 79 16.77 13.65 -0.15
CA GLY A 79 15.54 13.34 -0.85
C GLY A 79 14.43 12.82 0.06
N ILE A 80 13.45 12.14 -0.56
CA ILE A 80 12.19 11.74 0.09
C ILE A 80 12.38 10.48 0.93
N HIS A 81 11.81 10.51 2.14
CA HIS A 81 11.75 9.40 3.09
C HIS A 81 10.30 9.18 3.50
N PHE A 82 9.98 7.93 3.85
CA PHE A 82 8.67 7.50 4.34
C PHE A 82 8.81 6.92 5.74
N ARG A 83 7.74 6.96 6.55
CA ARG A 83 7.74 6.21 7.81
C ARG A 83 7.66 4.71 7.56
N ARG A 84 8.40 3.95 8.35
CA ARG A 84 8.29 2.49 8.37
C ARG A 84 6.98 2.07 9.06
N ALA A 85 6.29 1.09 8.49
CA ALA A 85 5.14 0.48 9.15
C ALA A 85 5.63 -0.63 10.09
N ASP A 86 5.30 -0.53 11.38
CA ASP A 86 5.66 -1.50 12.42
C ASP A 86 4.76 -1.33 13.66
N PRO A 87 4.77 -2.29 14.60
CA PRO A 87 3.98 -2.17 15.83
C PRO A 87 4.36 -0.90 16.62
N CYS A 88 3.36 -0.10 17.00
CA CYS A 88 3.57 1.05 17.87
C CYS A 88 3.57 0.66 19.35
N GLN A 89 4.32 1.40 20.16
CA GLN A 89 4.35 1.21 21.62
C GLN A 89 2.97 1.38 22.28
N ASN A 90 2.16 2.28 21.74
CA ASN A 90 0.81 2.58 22.21
C ASN A 90 -0.17 2.40 21.05
N VAL A 91 -1.38 1.96 21.37
CA VAL A 91 -2.47 1.73 20.42
C VAL A 91 -3.68 2.57 20.82
N TYR A 92 -4.53 2.92 19.86
CA TYR A 92 -5.69 3.76 20.09
C TYR A 92 -6.94 2.97 20.52
N PHE A 93 -6.90 1.64 20.45
CA PHE A 93 -8.03 0.77 20.73
C PHE A 93 -7.74 -0.16 21.90
N SER A 94 -8.67 -0.17 22.86
CA SER A 94 -8.57 -1.05 24.03
C SER A 94 -9.28 -2.38 23.77
N TRP A 95 -8.55 -3.48 23.94
CA TRP A 95 -9.08 -4.83 23.83
C TRP A 95 -10.07 -5.20 24.96
N THR A 96 -9.98 -4.54 26.13
CA THR A 96 -10.83 -4.83 27.30
C THR A 96 -12.24 -4.25 27.21
N MET A 97 -12.57 -3.50 26.15
CA MET A 97 -13.89 -2.87 25.95
C MET A 97 -14.97 -3.78 25.34
N LEU A 98 -14.70 -5.07 25.14
CA LEU A 98 -15.70 -6.01 24.61
C LEU A 98 -16.64 -6.62 25.66
N THR A 99 -16.39 -6.43 26.96
CA THR A 99 -17.15 -7.11 28.04
C THR A 99 -18.09 -6.21 28.85
N HIS A 100 -18.00 -4.88 28.77
CA HIS A 100 -18.88 -3.95 29.49
C HIS A 100 -19.62 -3.00 28.52
N VAL A 101 -20.94 -3.20 28.43
CA VAL A 101 -21.86 -2.60 27.45
C VAL A 101 -22.07 -1.08 27.63
N SER A 102 -21.58 -0.45 28.69
CA SER A 102 -22.09 0.87 29.11
C SER A 102 -21.33 2.11 28.62
N ASN A 103 -20.13 2.02 28.03
CA ASN A 103 -19.41 3.19 27.49
C ASN A 103 -18.89 2.90 26.07
N MET A 104 -19.83 2.82 25.14
CA MET A 104 -19.63 2.29 23.79
C MET A 104 -19.12 3.36 22.81
N TRP A 105 -17.86 3.79 22.98
CA TRP A 105 -17.10 4.40 21.88
C TRP A 105 -16.61 3.27 20.97
N ARG A 106 -17.52 2.68 20.20
CA ARG A 106 -17.17 1.69 19.18
C ARG A 106 -16.63 2.45 17.98
N SER A 107 -15.31 2.65 17.95
CA SER A 107 -14.66 3.03 16.71
C SER A 107 -14.77 1.84 15.75
N ILE A 108 -15.30 2.08 14.54
CA ILE A 108 -15.42 1.06 13.51
C ILE A 108 -14.20 1.14 12.61
N GLU A 109 -13.56 0.01 12.34
CA GLU A 109 -12.45 -0.06 11.38
C GLU A 109 -12.94 -0.70 10.08
N VAL A 110 -12.71 -0.02 8.96
CA VAL A 110 -13.07 -0.49 7.63
C VAL A 110 -11.79 -0.67 6.82
N TYR A 111 -11.49 -1.93 6.49
CA TYR A 111 -10.36 -2.30 5.65
C TYR A 111 -10.82 -2.47 4.21
N ILE A 112 -10.24 -1.69 3.31
CA ILE A 112 -10.66 -1.60 1.91
C ILE A 112 -9.56 -2.14 1.00
N PHE A 113 -9.84 -3.27 0.37
CA PHE A 113 -8.91 -3.95 -0.54
C PHE A 113 -9.30 -3.70 -1.99
N GLY A 114 -8.39 -3.16 -2.79
CA GLY A 114 -8.65 -2.95 -4.21
C GLY A 114 -7.67 -2.03 -4.90
N GLY A 115 -7.82 -1.91 -6.22
CA GLY A 115 -7.02 -1.01 -7.06
C GLY A 115 -7.54 0.43 -7.01
N ASP A 116 -7.10 1.25 -7.96
CA ASP A 116 -7.34 2.71 -7.95
C ASP A 116 -8.80 3.11 -7.79
N GLY A 117 -9.72 2.47 -8.51
CA GLY A 117 -11.15 2.78 -8.40
C GLY A 117 -11.69 2.54 -6.98
N THR A 118 -11.21 1.49 -6.32
CA THR A 118 -11.57 1.18 -4.94
C THR A 118 -10.95 2.17 -3.96
N GLN A 119 -9.68 2.57 -4.16
CA GLN A 119 -9.02 3.54 -3.29
C GLN A 119 -9.60 4.96 -3.46
N LYS A 120 -10.03 5.34 -4.66
CA LYS A 120 -10.81 6.57 -4.89
C LYS A 120 -12.12 6.54 -4.12
N GLY A 121 -12.83 5.40 -4.14
CA GLY A 121 -14.03 5.21 -3.32
C GLY A 121 -13.75 5.29 -1.81
N ALA A 122 -12.62 4.75 -1.35
CA ALA A 122 -12.17 4.86 0.03
C ALA A 122 -11.92 6.33 0.45
N SER A 123 -11.35 7.14 -0.44
CA SER A 123 -11.16 8.58 -0.21
C SER A 123 -12.48 9.32 -0.03
N VAL A 124 -13.45 9.09 -0.93
CA VAL A 124 -14.78 9.71 -0.84
C VAL A 124 -15.51 9.25 0.43
N LEU A 125 -15.39 7.97 0.80
CA LEU A 125 -15.95 7.44 2.03
C LEU A 125 -15.34 8.13 3.26
N PHE A 126 -14.01 8.31 3.26
CA PHE A 126 -13.30 9.01 4.33
C PHE A 126 -13.78 10.47 4.47
N GLU A 127 -13.88 11.20 3.37
CA GLU A 127 -14.40 12.58 3.37
C GLU A 127 -15.80 12.67 3.98
N GLU A 128 -16.69 11.74 3.64
CA GLU A 128 -18.05 11.69 4.20
C GLU A 128 -18.07 11.33 5.69
N ILE A 129 -17.20 10.41 6.13
CA ILE A 129 -17.03 10.05 7.55
C ILE A 129 -16.56 11.26 8.35
N THR A 130 -15.56 12.00 7.83
CA THR A 130 -15.05 13.22 8.46
C THR A 130 -16.12 14.31 8.50
N ARG A 131 -16.88 14.49 7.42
CA ARG A 131 -17.98 15.47 7.35
C ARG A 131 -19.09 15.17 8.36
N CYS A 132 -19.36 13.90 8.62
CA CYS A 132 -20.37 13.45 9.58
C CYS A 132 -19.83 13.31 11.01
N SER A 133 -18.54 13.58 11.24
CA SER A 133 -17.85 13.40 12.53
C SER A 133 -18.05 12.01 13.13
N LEU A 134 -17.98 10.97 12.29
CA LEU A 134 -18.10 9.59 12.74
C LEU A 134 -16.75 9.05 13.21
N ASN A 135 -16.76 8.27 14.29
CA ASN A 135 -15.58 7.58 14.79
C ASN A 135 -15.31 6.31 13.96
N VAL A 136 -14.93 6.48 12.69
CA VAL A 136 -14.65 5.38 11.78
C VAL A 136 -13.26 5.56 11.17
N VAL A 137 -12.46 4.50 11.20
CA VAL A 137 -11.14 4.44 10.58
C VAL A 137 -11.27 3.74 9.24
N VAL A 138 -10.78 4.37 8.18
CA VAL A 138 -10.70 3.77 6.85
C VAL A 138 -9.24 3.44 6.54
N VAL A 139 -8.96 2.16 6.31
CA VAL A 139 -7.62 1.67 5.97
C VAL A 139 -7.64 1.12 4.54
N GLY A 140 -6.94 1.79 3.63
CA GLY A 140 -6.77 1.34 2.26
C GLY A 140 -5.62 0.35 2.13
N ILE A 141 -5.88 -0.82 1.56
CA ILE A 141 -4.86 -1.83 1.22
C ILE A 141 -4.83 -1.96 -0.31
N PRO A 142 -3.85 -1.35 -0.97
CA PRO A 142 -3.84 -1.25 -2.42
C PRO A 142 -3.56 -2.62 -3.06
N LYS A 143 -4.41 -3.00 -4.02
CA LYS A 143 -4.34 -4.26 -4.75
C LYS A 143 -4.30 -4.05 -6.24
N THR A 144 -3.22 -4.51 -6.83
CA THR A 144 -3.11 -4.73 -8.27
C THR A 144 -2.40 -6.04 -8.52
N ILE A 145 -2.82 -6.81 -9.52
CA ILE A 145 -2.02 -7.96 -9.99
C ILE A 145 -0.95 -7.50 -10.98
N ASP A 146 -1.13 -6.32 -11.59
CA ASP A 146 -0.27 -5.80 -12.64
C ASP A 146 1.06 -5.26 -12.06
N ASN A 147 1.17 -5.12 -10.74
CA ASN A 147 2.32 -4.56 -10.01
C ASN A 147 2.67 -3.12 -10.43
N ASP A 148 1.64 -2.29 -10.62
CA ASP A 148 1.73 -0.93 -11.16
C ASP A 148 1.49 0.17 -10.11
N ILE A 149 1.56 -0.16 -8.82
CA ILE A 149 1.46 0.84 -7.75
C ILE A 149 2.79 1.59 -7.63
N PRO A 150 2.83 2.91 -7.89
CA PRO A 150 4.03 3.70 -7.64
C PRO A 150 4.40 3.59 -6.15
N ILE A 151 5.69 3.52 -5.84
CA ILE A 151 6.27 3.44 -4.47
C ILE A 151 6.48 2.04 -3.89
N ILE A 152 5.84 0.99 -4.42
CA ILE A 152 6.10 -0.39 -3.97
C ILE A 152 6.73 -1.21 -5.09
N ASP A 153 7.66 -2.08 -4.73
CA ASP A 153 8.31 -2.98 -5.69
C ASP A 153 7.43 -4.17 -6.07
N LYS A 154 6.55 -4.59 -5.15
CA LYS A 154 5.71 -5.78 -5.31
C LYS A 154 4.36 -5.63 -4.63
N SER A 155 3.30 -5.85 -5.40
CA SER A 155 1.93 -5.98 -4.92
C SER A 155 1.55 -7.45 -4.68
N PHE A 156 0.52 -7.66 -3.86
CA PHE A 156 0.05 -9.01 -3.58
C PHE A 156 -0.65 -9.65 -4.79
N GLY A 157 -0.40 -10.95 -4.98
CA GLY A 157 -0.94 -11.73 -6.10
C GLY A 157 -0.11 -11.62 -7.39
N PHE A 158 0.88 -10.72 -7.47
CA PHE A 158 1.77 -10.61 -8.63
C PHE A 158 2.58 -11.90 -8.87
N ASP A 159 3.24 -12.43 -7.83
CA ASP A 159 4.06 -13.66 -7.96
C ASP A 159 3.24 -14.85 -8.42
N SER A 160 2.05 -15.03 -7.84
CA SER A 160 1.14 -16.11 -8.24
C SER A 160 0.67 -15.93 -9.68
N ALA A 161 0.41 -14.69 -10.13
CA ALA A 161 0.04 -14.42 -11.51
C ALA A 161 1.19 -14.75 -12.48
N VAL A 162 2.43 -14.45 -12.11
CA VAL A 162 3.63 -14.80 -12.90
C VAL A 162 3.81 -16.32 -12.97
N GLU A 163 3.66 -17.03 -11.84
CA GLU A 163 3.78 -18.49 -11.80
C GLU A 163 2.74 -19.18 -12.70
N GLU A 164 1.48 -18.74 -12.65
CA GLU A 164 0.44 -19.30 -13.50
C GLU A 164 0.64 -18.92 -14.98
N ALA A 165 1.13 -17.71 -15.26
CA ALA A 165 1.45 -17.28 -16.62
C ALA A 165 2.55 -18.14 -17.27
N GLN A 166 3.56 -18.58 -16.51
CA GLN A 166 4.62 -19.46 -17.00
C GLN A 166 4.11 -20.83 -17.47
N ARG A 167 3.02 -21.33 -16.87
CA ARG A 167 2.46 -22.65 -17.21
C ARG A 167 1.65 -22.66 -18.51
N ALA A 168 1.28 -21.50 -19.04
CA ALA A 168 0.19 -21.38 -20.01
C ALA A 168 0.55 -21.61 -21.49
N ALA A 169 1.82 -21.77 -21.89
CA ALA A 169 2.20 -21.58 -23.30
C ALA A 169 2.82 -22.78 -24.05
N HIS A 170 3.39 -23.77 -23.36
CA HIS A 170 4.41 -24.60 -24.04
C HIS A 170 3.87 -25.77 -24.87
N VAL A 171 2.78 -26.43 -24.45
CA VAL A 171 2.48 -27.79 -24.94
C VAL A 171 1.79 -27.84 -26.31
N GLU A 172 1.01 -26.82 -26.67
CA GLU A 172 0.15 -26.88 -27.87
C GLU A 172 0.88 -26.59 -29.18
N VAL A 173 1.86 -25.67 -29.17
CA VAL A 173 2.55 -25.20 -30.39
C VAL A 173 3.48 -26.27 -30.98
N MET A 174 4.11 -27.07 -30.11
CA MET A 174 5.06 -28.12 -30.52
C MET A 174 4.42 -29.26 -31.31
N SER A 175 3.08 -29.33 -31.34
CA SER A 175 2.34 -30.38 -32.06
C SER A 175 2.11 -30.09 -33.55
N PHE A 176 2.49 -28.90 -34.06
CA PHE A 176 2.28 -28.50 -35.45
C PHE A 176 3.52 -27.87 -36.09
N GLU A 177 3.83 -28.24 -37.33
CA GLU A 177 4.88 -27.60 -38.11
C GLU A 177 4.48 -26.15 -38.46
N ASN A 178 5.35 -25.18 -38.16
CA ASN A 178 5.09 -23.73 -38.28
C ASN A 178 3.92 -23.20 -37.42
N GLY A 179 3.59 -23.86 -36.29
CA GLY A 179 2.61 -23.35 -35.34
C GLY A 179 3.07 -22.07 -34.64
N ILE A 180 2.15 -21.13 -34.39
CA ILE A 180 2.40 -19.94 -33.57
C ILE A 180 1.41 -19.95 -32.41
N GLY A 181 1.92 -19.95 -31.18
CA GLY A 181 1.12 -19.81 -29.96
C GLY A 181 1.03 -18.35 -29.55
N VAL A 182 -0.18 -17.89 -29.26
CA VAL A 182 -0.41 -16.54 -28.74
C VAL A 182 -1.09 -16.67 -27.38
N VAL A 183 -0.41 -16.23 -26.33
CA VAL A 183 -0.92 -16.27 -24.95
C VAL A 183 -1.18 -14.84 -24.48
N LYS A 184 -2.43 -14.55 -24.12
CA LYS A 184 -2.82 -13.26 -23.53
C LYS A 184 -2.66 -13.33 -22.02
N LEU A 185 -1.85 -12.43 -21.47
CA LEU A 185 -1.64 -12.26 -20.03
C LEU A 185 -2.34 -10.99 -19.51
N MET A 186 -2.41 -10.89 -18.18
CA MET A 186 -2.85 -9.67 -17.49
C MET A 186 -1.77 -8.58 -17.59
N GLY A 187 -2.16 -7.33 -17.37
CA GLY A 187 -1.31 -6.15 -17.62
C GLY A 187 -2.06 -5.11 -18.44
N ARG A 188 -2.93 -4.32 -17.80
CA ARG A 188 -3.75 -3.32 -18.50
C ARG A 188 -2.88 -2.22 -19.11
N ASP A 189 -2.12 -1.56 -18.25
CA ASP A 189 -1.28 -0.40 -18.58
C ASP A 189 0.20 -0.69 -18.33
N SER A 190 0.54 -1.92 -17.91
CA SER A 190 1.90 -2.34 -17.63
C SER A 190 2.15 -3.78 -18.09
N GLY A 191 3.39 -4.07 -18.49
CA GLY A 191 3.81 -5.37 -19.00
C GLY A 191 4.55 -6.25 -17.99
N PHE A 192 4.47 -5.97 -16.68
CA PHE A 192 5.30 -6.66 -15.68
C PHE A 192 5.08 -8.17 -15.67
N ILE A 193 3.82 -8.64 -15.66
CA ILE A 193 3.53 -10.08 -15.65
C ILE A 193 4.10 -10.74 -16.91
N ALA A 194 3.85 -10.16 -18.09
CA ALA A 194 4.33 -10.69 -19.36
C ALA A 194 5.86 -10.75 -19.42
N MET A 195 6.54 -9.70 -18.97
CA MET A 195 7.99 -9.63 -18.92
C MET A 195 8.58 -10.67 -17.95
N TYR A 196 8.07 -10.74 -16.71
CA TYR A 196 8.58 -11.69 -15.70
C TYR A 196 8.28 -13.15 -16.09
N ALA A 197 7.09 -13.43 -16.63
CA ALA A 197 6.74 -14.75 -17.12
C ALA A 197 7.62 -15.17 -18.30
N SER A 198 7.88 -14.26 -19.26
CA SER A 198 8.75 -14.55 -20.42
C SER A 198 10.21 -14.71 -20.05
N LEU A 199 10.71 -13.93 -19.08
CA LEU A 199 12.10 -14.07 -18.61
C LEU A 199 12.33 -15.42 -17.91
N ALA A 200 11.30 -15.92 -17.22
CA ALA A 200 11.36 -17.20 -16.53
C ALA A 200 11.04 -18.40 -17.43
N SER A 201 10.10 -18.24 -18.37
CA SER A 201 9.75 -19.23 -19.38
C SER A 201 10.71 -19.09 -20.56
N ARG A 202 11.72 -19.97 -20.62
CA ARG A 202 12.77 -19.97 -21.66
C ARG A 202 12.25 -20.25 -23.08
N ASP A 203 10.94 -20.40 -23.23
CA ASP A 203 10.24 -20.85 -24.43
C ASP A 203 9.48 -19.73 -25.14
N VAL A 204 9.62 -18.48 -24.69
CA VAL A 204 8.96 -17.32 -25.30
C VAL A 204 9.88 -16.67 -26.34
N ASP A 205 9.47 -16.71 -27.61
CA ASP A 205 10.20 -16.08 -28.72
C ASP A 205 10.00 -14.56 -28.79
N CYS A 206 8.80 -14.08 -28.44
CA CYS A 206 8.43 -12.67 -28.51
C CYS A 206 7.49 -12.30 -27.34
N CYS A 207 7.78 -11.19 -26.66
CA CYS A 207 6.96 -10.64 -25.59
C CYS A 207 6.48 -9.23 -26.00
N LEU A 208 5.16 -9.07 -26.11
CA LEU A 208 4.52 -7.79 -26.42
C LEU A 208 4.01 -7.16 -25.12
N ILE A 209 4.42 -5.92 -24.86
CA ILE A 209 4.02 -5.14 -23.69
C ILE A 209 3.41 -3.80 -24.14
N PRO A 210 2.53 -3.19 -23.32
CA PRO A 210 1.98 -1.84 -23.56
C PRO A 210 3.05 -0.75 -23.70
#